data_AF-A0A5C8G2C9-F1
#
_entry.id   AF-A0A5C8G2C9-F1
#
_cell.length_a   1.000
_cell.length_b   1.000
_cell.length_c   1.000
_cell.angle_alpha   90.00
_cell.angle_beta   90.00
_cell.angle_gamma   90.00
#
_symmetry.space_group_name_H-M   'P 1'
#
loop_
_entity.id
_entity.type
_entity.pdbx_description
1 polymer ?
#
loop_
_entity_poly.entity_id
_entity_poly.type
_entity_poly.pdbx_seq_one_letter_code
_entity_poly.pdbx_strand_id
1 'polypeptide(L)'
;MGIINWAARKVQNFTGETDRKQIVAQTKLEYVKSRKEIEYIVQELNYTIEKFNIKIVELNNYREKRIKNDVEKLGSFLSTFGNIKDISEYSEEKEKSFFNIPERAFEEVENYIADIDWSSDEVFLRTFFQGGAFASIFTRGQNIKMLERLEEFKNSVINMKDKLNNKIKMIEKVDMRVCDLYIELIKAICYYIEFQIVPQIEVIQSFLECESVKNVYIADTKAKTIENVEYETDIKLYDNTIYQKHYNFVRNSFWFYILSATIYSSPVLTKLLENKKITDNDIEKLEGQKLLCKEQIMLLESNKI
;
A
#
# COMPACT_ATOMS: atom_id res chain seq x y z
N MET A 1 52.75 29.22 32.48
CA MET A 1 51.62 29.58 31.59
C MET A 1 51.91 30.94 30.98
N GLY A 2 52.61 30.93 29.83
CA GLY A 2 53.38 32.07 29.35
C GLY A 2 52.72 32.89 28.24
N ILE A 3 53.34 34.03 27.94
CA ILE A 3 53.04 35.04 26.91
C ILE A 3 52.63 34.43 25.56
N ILE A 4 53.13 33.23 25.24
CA ILE A 4 52.79 32.45 24.04
C ILE A 4 51.29 32.08 23.99
N ASN A 5 50.70 31.65 25.11
CA ASN A 5 49.27 31.32 25.15
C ASN A 5 48.38 32.57 25.03
N TRP A 6 48.85 33.72 25.53
CA TRP A 6 48.14 34.99 25.38
C TRP A 6 48.21 35.53 23.95
N ALA A 7 49.40 35.47 23.33
CA ALA A 7 49.62 35.87 21.94
C ALA A 7 48.84 34.97 20.97
N ALA A 8 48.87 33.65 21.16
CA ALA A 8 48.08 32.70 20.37
C ALA A 8 46.58 33.00 20.44
N ARG A 9 46.05 33.32 21.63
CA ARG A 9 44.63 33.67 21.82
C ARG A 9 44.24 35.00 21.17
N LYS A 10 45.13 35.99 21.21
CA LYS A 10 44.97 37.28 20.50
C LYS A 10 44.99 37.11 18.99
N VAL A 11 45.89 36.29 18.47
CA VAL A 11 45.99 35.96 17.04
C VAL A 11 44.74 35.21 16.56
N GLN A 12 44.27 34.22 17.33
CA GLN A 12 43.04 33.46 17.02
C GLN A 12 41.79 34.35 17.00
N ASN A 13 41.64 35.28 17.94
CA ASN A 13 40.53 36.24 17.91
C ASN A 13 40.64 37.23 16.74
N PHE A 14 41.84 37.65 16.37
CA PHE A 14 42.07 38.59 15.26
C PHE A 14 41.82 37.96 13.88
N THR A 15 42.15 36.67 13.73
CA THR A 15 41.94 35.93 12.48
C THR A 15 40.53 35.39 12.30
N GLY A 16 39.66 35.44 13.31
CA GLY A 16 38.31 34.87 13.25
C GLY A 16 38.25 33.36 13.52
N GLU A 17 39.33 32.81 14.08
CA GLU A 17 39.49 31.39 14.37
C GLU A 17 38.61 30.92 15.53
N THR A 18 38.39 31.79 16.52
CA THR A 18 37.48 31.51 17.64
C THR A 18 36.04 31.34 17.14
N ASP A 19 35.61 32.17 16.19
CA ASP A 19 34.28 32.08 15.57
C ASP A 19 34.18 30.80 14.72
N ARG A 20 35.23 30.44 13.98
CA ARG A 20 35.32 29.19 13.23
C ARG A 20 35.11 27.97 14.12
N LYS A 21 35.82 27.89 15.25
CA LYS A 21 35.69 26.79 16.22
C LYS A 21 34.27 26.68 16.79
N GLN A 22 33.61 27.80 17.03
CA GLN A 22 32.21 27.81 17.46
C GLN A 22 31.27 27.29 16.36
N ILE A 23 31.46 27.73 15.12
CA ILE A 23 30.66 27.27 13.96
C ILE A 23 30.85 25.77 13.71
N VAL A 24 32.08 25.26 13.78
CA VAL A 24 32.39 23.82 13.66
C VAL A 24 31.70 23.03 14.77
N ALA A 25 31.80 23.48 16.03
CA ALA A 25 31.15 22.82 17.15
C ALA A 25 29.62 22.81 17.01
N GLN A 26 29.02 23.92 16.58
CA GLN A 26 27.59 24.03 16.33
C GLN A 26 27.15 23.10 15.18
N THR A 27 27.95 23.02 14.12
CA THR A 27 27.67 22.15 12.96
C THR A 27 27.73 20.67 13.35
N LYS A 28 28.76 20.26 14.11
CA LYS A 28 28.87 18.89 14.64
C LYS A 28 27.68 18.52 15.52
N LEU A 29 27.26 19.42 16.41
CA LEU A 29 26.12 19.19 17.29
C LEU A 29 24.81 19.08 16.51
N GLU A 30 24.56 20.00 15.58
CA GLU A 30 23.37 19.99 14.73
C GLU A 30 23.30 18.74 13.85
N TYR A 31 24.45 18.31 13.33
CA TYR A 31 24.58 17.09 12.54
C TYR A 31 24.22 15.83 13.35
N VAL A 32 24.84 15.64 14.52
CA VAL A 32 24.55 14.49 15.39
C VAL A 32 23.08 14.46 15.81
N LYS A 33 22.51 15.64 16.13
CA LYS A 33 21.10 15.77 16.47
C LYS A 33 20.20 15.40 15.29
N SER A 34 20.45 15.99 14.12
CA SER A 34 19.67 15.76 12.90
C SER A 34 19.71 14.30 12.45
N ARG A 35 20.89 13.65 12.56
CA ARG A 35 21.06 12.23 12.26
C ARG A 35 20.19 11.35 13.17
N LYS A 36 20.24 11.57 14.49
CA LYS A 36 19.41 10.84 15.45
C LYS A 36 17.91 11.03 15.20
N GLU A 37 17.50 12.26 14.87
CA GLU A 37 16.09 12.55 14.57
C GLU A 37 15.63 11.89 13.27
N ILE A 38 16.46 11.87 12.22
CA ILE A 38 16.16 11.16 10.98
C ILE A 38 16.13 9.63 11.20
N GLU A 39 17.09 9.09 11.97
CA GLU A 39 17.10 7.68 12.39
C GLU A 39 15.78 7.29 13.06
N TYR A 40 15.31 8.11 14.01
CA TYR A 40 14.04 7.90 14.69
C TYR A 40 12.84 7.90 13.73
N ILE A 41 12.73 8.90 12.84
CA ILE A 41 11.61 8.98 11.88
C ILE A 41 11.67 7.80 10.89
N VAL A 42 12.85 7.34 10.48
CA VAL A 42 12.99 6.16 9.63
C VAL A 42 12.54 4.89 10.35
N GLN A 43 12.85 4.75 11.65
CA GLN A 43 12.34 3.64 12.46
C GLN A 43 10.81 3.67 12.54
N GLU A 44 10.20 4.83 12.78
CA GLU A 44 8.75 4.98 12.76
C GLU A 44 8.16 4.63 11.39
N LEU A 45 8.77 5.09 10.30
CA LEU A 45 8.34 4.75 8.95
C LEU A 45 8.40 3.23 8.70
N ASN A 46 9.48 2.58 9.11
CA ASN A 46 9.63 1.13 8.94
C ASN A 46 8.64 0.34 9.79
N TYR A 47 8.35 0.79 11.01
CA TYR A 47 7.30 0.20 11.83
C TYR A 47 5.91 0.35 11.20
N THR A 48 5.62 1.51 10.61
CA THR A 48 4.37 1.73 9.88
C THR A 48 4.27 0.86 8.62
N ILE A 49 5.39 0.68 7.89
CA ILE A 49 5.49 -0.25 6.75
C ILE A 49 5.25 -1.69 7.21
N GLU A 50 5.84 -2.11 8.33
CA GLU A 50 5.67 -3.45 8.88
C GLU A 50 4.19 -3.75 9.18
N LYS A 51 3.50 -2.83 9.87
CA LYS A 51 2.06 -2.97 10.12
C LYS A 51 1.24 -3.10 8.83
N PHE A 52 1.61 -2.35 7.80
CA PHE A 52 0.95 -2.42 6.50
C PHE A 52 1.20 -3.78 5.84
N ASN A 53 2.44 -4.25 5.84
CA ASN A 53 2.81 -5.54 5.26
C ASN A 53 2.13 -6.71 5.98
N ILE A 54 1.94 -6.65 7.31
CA ILE A 54 1.15 -7.65 8.05
C ILE A 54 -0.27 -7.77 7.47
N LYS A 55 -0.95 -6.64 7.19
CA LYS A 55 -2.28 -6.66 6.55
C LYS A 55 -2.26 -7.23 5.14
N ILE A 56 -1.21 -6.97 4.36
CA ILE A 56 -1.04 -7.56 3.04
C ILE A 56 -0.89 -9.08 3.13
N VAL A 57 -0.11 -9.58 4.08
CA VAL A 57 0.02 -11.02 4.35
C VAL A 57 -1.31 -11.63 4.78
N GLU A 58 -2.06 -10.98 5.68
CA GLU A 58 -3.40 -11.42 6.09
C GLU A 58 -4.37 -11.49 4.90
N LEU A 59 -4.36 -10.47 4.06
CA LEU A 59 -5.17 -10.38 2.85
C LEU A 59 -4.83 -11.50 1.86
N ASN A 60 -3.55 -11.71 1.57
CA ASN A 60 -3.11 -12.76 0.65
C ASN A 60 -3.55 -14.14 1.16
N ASN A 61 -3.32 -14.42 2.44
CA ASN A 61 -3.78 -15.65 3.09
C ASN A 61 -5.30 -15.84 2.96
N TYR A 62 -6.08 -14.78 3.17
CA TYR A 62 -7.54 -14.85 3.08
C TYR A 62 -8.01 -15.08 1.63
N ARG A 63 -7.39 -14.42 0.65
CA ARG A 63 -7.67 -14.60 -0.78
C ARG A 63 -7.38 -16.02 -1.23
N GLU A 64 -6.21 -16.54 -0.90
CA GLU A 64 -5.76 -17.87 -1.33
C GLU A 64 -6.58 -18.99 -0.66
N LYS A 65 -6.84 -18.89 0.64
CA LYS A 65 -7.45 -19.99 1.41
C LYS A 65 -8.96 -19.97 1.42
N ARG A 66 -9.60 -18.79 1.38
CA ARG A 66 -11.05 -18.68 1.54
C ARG A 66 -11.75 -18.31 0.25
N ILE A 67 -11.36 -17.18 -0.38
CA ILE A 67 -12.03 -16.75 -1.62
C ILE A 67 -11.91 -17.83 -2.69
N LYS A 68 -10.73 -18.44 -2.85
CA LYS A 68 -10.53 -19.52 -3.82
C LYS A 68 -11.61 -20.59 -3.67
N ASN A 69 -11.75 -21.16 -2.48
CA ASN A 69 -12.70 -22.23 -2.20
C ASN A 69 -14.14 -21.79 -2.41
N ASP A 70 -14.51 -20.58 -1.96
CA ASP A 70 -15.87 -20.07 -2.09
C ASP A 70 -16.23 -19.83 -3.56
N VAL A 71 -15.31 -19.25 -4.34
CA VAL A 71 -15.51 -18.99 -5.78
C VAL A 71 -15.51 -20.30 -6.58
N GLU A 72 -14.64 -21.26 -6.27
CA GLU A 72 -14.64 -22.60 -6.89
C GLU A 72 -15.96 -23.32 -6.61
N LYS A 73 -16.45 -23.26 -5.36
CA LYS A 73 -17.74 -23.83 -4.96
C LYS A 73 -18.88 -23.19 -5.74
N LEU A 74 -18.95 -21.85 -5.80
CA LEU A 74 -19.94 -21.14 -6.60
C LEU A 74 -19.88 -21.56 -8.07
N GLY A 75 -18.68 -21.67 -8.63
CA GLY A 75 -18.46 -22.17 -9.99
C GLY A 75 -19.06 -23.56 -10.19
N SER A 76 -18.79 -24.49 -9.27
CA SER A 76 -19.37 -25.84 -9.36
C SER A 76 -20.90 -25.82 -9.38
N PHE A 77 -21.57 -25.01 -8.55
CA PHE A 77 -23.03 -24.91 -8.54
C PHE A 77 -23.59 -24.29 -9.83
N LEU A 78 -22.95 -23.23 -10.32
CA LEU A 78 -23.41 -22.55 -11.53
C LEU A 78 -23.19 -23.41 -12.79
N SER A 79 -22.25 -24.37 -12.75
CA SER A 79 -21.95 -25.25 -13.89
C SER A 79 -23.15 -26.10 -14.32
N THR A 80 -24.08 -26.37 -13.40
CA THR A 80 -25.37 -27.04 -13.67
C THR A 80 -26.24 -26.25 -14.67
N PHE A 81 -26.12 -24.92 -14.69
CA PHE A 81 -26.95 -24.02 -15.49
C PHE A 81 -26.25 -23.49 -16.75
N GLY A 82 -24.96 -23.78 -16.93
CA GLY A 82 -24.21 -23.30 -18.09
C GLY A 82 -22.69 -23.43 -17.96
N ASN A 83 -21.99 -23.09 -19.04
CA ASN A 83 -20.54 -23.19 -19.09
C ASN A 83 -19.86 -22.13 -18.23
N ILE A 84 -18.87 -22.57 -17.46
CA ILE A 84 -18.04 -21.70 -16.62
C ILE A 84 -16.61 -21.83 -17.04
N LYS A 85 -15.94 -20.68 -17.10
CA LYS A 85 -14.51 -20.63 -17.31
C LYS A 85 -13.80 -20.87 -15.98
N ASP A 86 -12.79 -21.72 -15.98
CA ASP A 86 -11.95 -21.93 -14.79
C ASP A 86 -11.35 -20.63 -14.26
N ILE A 87 -11.19 -20.60 -12.94
CA ILE A 87 -10.58 -19.47 -12.24
C ILE A 87 -9.10 -19.38 -12.66
N SER A 88 -8.66 -18.16 -12.97
CA SER A 88 -7.26 -17.92 -13.34
C SER A 88 -6.31 -18.17 -12.15
N GLU A 89 -5.02 -18.32 -12.44
CA GLU A 89 -4.00 -18.49 -11.40
C GLU A 89 -4.02 -17.35 -10.38
N TYR A 90 -3.69 -17.70 -9.13
CA TYR A 90 -3.62 -16.75 -8.03
C TYR A 90 -2.45 -15.78 -8.23
N SER A 91 -2.68 -14.50 -7.90
CA SER A 91 -1.64 -13.49 -7.87
C SER A 91 -1.70 -12.70 -6.57
N GLU A 92 -0.59 -12.74 -5.83
CA GLU A 92 -0.40 -12.09 -4.54
C GLU A 92 -0.26 -10.57 -4.66
N GLU A 93 -0.75 -9.87 -3.64
CA GLU A 93 -0.39 -8.48 -3.41
C GLU A 93 1.04 -8.37 -2.89
N LYS A 94 1.78 -7.34 -3.31
CA LYS A 94 3.16 -7.12 -2.88
C LYS A 94 3.26 -6.26 -1.62
N GLU A 95 4.21 -6.65 -0.78
CA GLU A 95 4.64 -5.87 0.37
C GLU A 95 5.42 -4.61 -0.04
N LYS A 96 5.41 -3.60 0.82
CA LYS A 96 6.25 -2.40 0.67
C LYS A 96 7.66 -2.69 1.17
N SER A 97 8.66 -2.16 0.47
CA SER A 97 10.06 -2.22 0.90
C SER A 97 10.32 -1.28 2.08
N PHE A 98 11.16 -1.77 3.01
CA PHE A 98 11.68 -0.95 4.11
C PHE A 98 12.56 0.19 3.58
N PHE A 99 12.54 1.30 4.33
CA PHE A 99 13.33 2.48 4.03
C PHE A 99 14.67 2.41 4.76
N ASN A 100 15.75 2.57 4.00
CA ASN A 100 17.10 2.68 4.56
C ASN A 100 17.52 4.13 4.68
N ILE A 101 18.30 4.43 5.70
CA ILE A 101 18.89 5.75 5.88
C ILE A 101 19.88 6.00 4.72
N PRO A 102 19.80 7.14 4.03
CA PRO A 102 20.76 7.49 2.98
C PRO A 102 22.11 7.90 3.60
N GLU A 103 22.95 6.92 3.93
CA GLU A 103 24.27 7.13 4.56
C GLU A 103 25.17 8.12 3.79
N ARG A 104 25.09 8.11 2.45
CA ARG A 104 25.89 9.03 1.60
C ARG A 104 25.64 10.52 1.89
N ALA A 105 24.40 10.90 2.20
CA ALA A 105 24.09 12.29 2.50
C ALA A 105 24.68 12.75 3.85
N PHE A 106 24.91 11.79 4.75
CA PHE A 106 25.54 12.00 6.05
C PHE A 106 27.07 12.04 5.92
N GLU A 107 27.65 11.14 5.11
CA GLU A 107 29.08 11.11 4.79
C GLU A 107 29.59 12.39 4.13
N GLU A 108 28.83 12.98 3.20
CA GLU A 108 29.20 14.25 2.55
C GLU A 108 29.37 15.40 3.56
N VAL A 109 28.55 15.41 4.61
CA VAL A 109 28.60 16.42 5.67
C VAL A 109 29.74 16.13 6.65
N GLU A 110 29.99 14.86 6.98
CA GLU A 110 31.14 14.44 7.81
C GLU A 110 32.48 14.77 7.15
N ASN A 111 32.63 14.49 5.85
CA ASN A 111 33.84 14.82 5.09
C ASN A 111 34.10 16.34 5.09
N TYR A 112 33.07 17.15 4.92
CA TYR A 112 33.19 18.60 4.97
C TYR A 112 33.59 19.14 6.34
N ILE A 113 33.03 18.57 7.42
CA ILE A 113 33.43 18.92 8.79
C ILE A 113 34.91 18.58 9.00
N ALA A 114 35.37 17.43 8.51
CA ALA A 114 36.76 16.98 8.64
C ALA A 114 37.74 17.90 7.88
N ASP A 115 37.40 18.31 6.65
CA ASP A 115 38.24 19.17 5.80
C ASP A 115 38.51 20.55 6.41
N ILE A 116 37.63 21.00 7.32
CA ILE A 116 37.66 22.35 7.88
C ILE A 116 37.96 22.34 9.38
N ASP A 117 38.17 21.17 10.02
CA ASP A 117 38.54 21.08 11.43
C ASP A 117 40.07 21.17 11.64
N TRP A 118 40.65 22.32 11.31
CA TRP A 118 42.10 22.54 11.46
C TRP A 118 42.55 22.62 12.91
N SER A 119 43.74 22.09 13.17
CA SER A 119 44.43 22.18 14.46
C SER A 119 44.91 23.60 14.77
N SER A 120 45.12 23.88 16.06
CA SER A 120 45.60 25.19 16.53
C SER A 120 46.97 25.57 15.96
N ASP A 121 47.79 24.56 15.64
CA ASP A 121 49.15 24.73 15.10
C ASP A 121 49.13 25.05 13.60
N GLU A 122 48.23 24.44 12.82
CA GLU A 122 48.03 24.76 11.40
C GLU A 122 47.55 26.20 11.19
N VAL A 123 46.67 26.69 12.06
CA VAL A 123 46.17 28.06 12.02
C VAL A 123 47.28 29.05 12.35
N PHE A 124 48.11 28.73 13.34
CA PHE A 124 49.26 29.57 13.71
C PHE A 124 50.26 29.67 12.57
N LEU A 125 50.64 28.53 11.97
CA LEU A 125 51.60 28.49 10.85
C LEU A 125 51.07 29.26 9.63
N ARG A 126 49.80 29.09 9.25
CA ARG A 126 49.20 29.86 8.13
C ARG A 126 49.18 31.36 8.39
N THR A 127 48.79 31.76 9.61
CA THR A 127 48.73 33.18 9.99
C THR A 127 50.13 33.82 10.01
N PHE A 128 51.14 33.05 10.42
CA PHE A 128 52.52 33.49 10.47
C PHE A 128 53.15 33.62 9.08
N PHE A 129 52.92 32.65 8.19
CA PHE A 129 53.53 32.62 6.85
C PHE A 129 52.76 33.42 5.76
N GLN A 130 51.45 33.66 5.92
CA GLN A 130 50.63 34.37 4.91
C GLN A 130 50.34 35.85 5.26
N GLY A 131 50.74 36.31 6.45
CA GLY A 131 50.45 37.64 6.96
C GLY A 131 49.06 37.75 7.60
N GLY A 132 48.98 38.31 8.81
CA GLY A 132 47.78 38.27 9.66
C GLY A 132 46.51 38.90 9.06
N ALA A 133 46.64 39.89 8.16
CA ALA A 133 45.48 40.49 7.49
C ALA A 133 44.88 39.58 6.40
N PHE A 134 45.72 38.92 5.60
CA PHE A 134 45.27 37.95 4.58
C PHE A 134 44.66 36.71 5.22
N ALA A 135 45.30 36.18 6.28
CA ALA A 135 44.75 35.08 7.06
C ALA A 135 43.39 35.43 7.67
N SER A 136 43.21 36.65 8.20
CA SER A 136 41.93 37.11 8.74
C SER A 136 40.83 37.20 7.68
N ILE A 137 41.12 37.75 6.49
CA ILE A 137 40.15 37.83 5.38
C ILE A 137 39.75 36.43 4.89
N PHE A 138 40.73 35.55 4.73
CA PHE A 138 40.50 34.18 4.28
C PHE A 138 39.65 33.38 5.28
N THR A 139 40.01 33.40 6.56
CA THR A 139 39.27 32.68 7.62
C THR A 139 37.86 33.24 7.80
N ARG A 140 37.66 34.56 7.76
CA ARG A 140 36.32 35.16 7.80
C ARG A 140 35.47 34.77 6.58
N GLY A 141 36.06 34.72 5.39
CA GLY A 141 35.39 34.24 4.18
C GLY A 141 34.98 32.76 4.28
N GLN A 142 35.79 31.92 4.93
CA GLN A 142 35.40 30.54 5.21
C GLN A 142 34.30 30.42 6.25
N ASN A 143 34.33 31.24 7.31
CA ASN A 143 33.27 31.26 8.33
C ASN A 143 31.90 31.58 7.72
N ILE A 144 31.83 32.54 6.78
CA ILE A 144 30.60 32.88 6.06
C ILE A 144 30.10 31.66 5.25
N LYS A 145 30.98 31.03 4.48
CA LYS A 145 30.62 29.82 3.70
C LYS A 145 30.18 28.64 4.59
N MET A 146 30.75 28.52 5.79
CA MET A 146 30.32 27.49 6.75
C MET A 146 28.93 27.78 7.30
N LEU A 147 28.60 29.05 7.57
CA LEU A 147 27.26 29.43 8.00
C LEU A 147 26.22 29.18 6.90
N GLU A 148 26.52 29.55 5.65
CA GLU A 148 25.66 29.29 4.49
C GLU A 148 25.39 27.77 4.33
N ARG A 149 26.44 26.94 4.36
CA ARG A 149 26.28 25.48 4.28
C ARG A 149 25.57 24.86 5.47
N LEU A 150 25.77 25.40 6.67
CA LEU A 150 25.02 24.96 7.86
C LEU A 150 23.52 25.23 7.68
N GLU A 151 23.16 26.36 7.08
CA GLU A 151 21.77 26.70 6.78
C GLU A 151 21.20 25.80 5.66
N GLU A 152 21.96 25.54 4.60
CA GLU A 152 21.61 24.56 3.56
C GLU A 152 21.37 23.16 4.15
N PHE A 153 22.25 22.71 5.05
CA PHE A 153 22.11 21.44 5.75
C PHE A 153 20.84 21.41 6.61
N LYS A 154 20.57 22.45 7.40
CA LYS A 154 19.34 22.53 8.20
C LYS A 154 18.09 22.46 7.32
N ASN A 155 18.08 23.18 6.20
CA ASN A 155 16.98 23.16 5.24
C ASN A 155 16.81 21.79 4.59
N SER A 156 17.90 21.11 4.22
CA SER A 156 17.85 19.76 3.64
C SER A 156 17.30 18.74 4.65
N VAL A 157 17.71 18.83 5.92
CA VAL A 157 17.19 18.01 7.01
C VAL A 157 15.69 18.24 7.22
N ILE A 158 15.23 19.50 7.27
CA ILE A 158 13.80 19.83 7.39
C ILE A 158 13.01 19.21 6.24
N ASN A 159 13.45 19.41 5.00
CA ASN A 159 12.82 18.83 3.82
C ASN A 159 12.78 17.30 3.86
N MET A 160 13.84 16.66 4.36
CA MET A 160 13.89 15.21 4.51
C MET A 160 12.91 14.70 5.57
N LYS A 161 12.85 15.36 6.72
CA LYS A 161 11.87 15.06 7.78
C LYS A 161 10.44 15.18 7.25
N ASP A 162 10.12 16.26 6.55
CA ASP A 162 8.79 16.45 5.99
C ASP A 162 8.43 15.37 4.96
N LYS A 163 9.37 14.99 4.09
CA LYS A 163 9.18 13.88 3.15
C LYS A 163 8.91 12.56 3.86
N LEU A 164 9.67 12.23 4.91
CA LEU A 164 9.48 10.99 5.66
C LEU A 164 8.16 11.00 6.43
N ASN A 165 7.84 12.09 7.13
CA ASN A 165 6.58 12.25 7.85
C ASN A 165 5.36 12.20 6.91
N ASN A 166 5.47 12.78 5.73
CA ASN A 166 4.41 12.68 4.71
C ASN A 166 4.25 11.24 4.22
N LYS A 167 5.34 10.48 4.05
CA LYS A 167 5.24 9.04 3.72
C LYS A 167 4.53 8.26 4.82
N ILE A 168 4.87 8.49 6.09
CA ILE A 168 4.19 7.87 7.24
C ILE A 168 2.68 8.16 7.17
N LYS A 169 2.31 9.45 7.08
CA LYS A 169 0.91 9.87 7.00
C LYS A 169 0.15 9.25 5.84
N MET A 170 0.78 9.15 4.66
CA MET A 170 0.16 8.52 3.49
C MET A 170 -0.11 7.04 3.73
N ILE A 171 0.85 6.31 4.31
CA ILE A 171 0.65 4.88 4.61
C ILE A 171 -0.49 4.74 5.64
N GLU A 172 -0.44 5.49 6.74
CA GLU A 172 -1.41 5.36 7.84
C GLU A 172 -2.84 5.74 7.45
N LYS A 173 -3.01 6.82 6.66
CA LYS A 173 -4.35 7.36 6.37
C LYS A 173 -4.92 6.86 5.06
N VAL A 174 -4.07 6.64 4.06
CA VAL A 174 -4.52 6.28 2.71
C VAL A 174 -4.33 4.80 2.49
N ASP A 175 -3.09 4.31 2.51
CA ASP A 175 -2.79 2.94 2.10
C ASP A 175 -3.48 1.91 3.02
N MET A 176 -3.40 2.12 4.33
CA MET A 176 -4.11 1.30 5.33
C MET A 176 -5.62 1.31 5.10
N ARG A 177 -6.21 2.49 4.85
CA ARG A 177 -7.67 2.62 4.66
C ARG A 177 -8.13 1.92 3.40
N VAL A 178 -7.39 2.04 2.31
CA VAL A 178 -7.67 1.35 1.05
C VAL A 178 -7.55 -0.17 1.24
N CYS A 179 -6.52 -0.63 1.95
CA CYS A 179 -6.37 -2.05 2.29
C CYS A 179 -7.55 -2.57 3.12
N ASP A 180 -7.99 -1.83 4.14
CA ASP A 180 -9.13 -2.21 4.98
C ASP A 180 -10.43 -2.32 4.17
N LEU A 181 -10.71 -1.34 3.30
CA LEU A 181 -11.87 -1.35 2.43
C LEU A 181 -11.86 -2.55 1.47
N TYR A 182 -10.69 -2.91 0.95
CA TYR A 182 -10.54 -4.07 0.09
C TYR A 182 -10.75 -5.38 0.84
N ILE A 183 -10.23 -5.50 2.06
CA ILE A 183 -10.48 -6.65 2.96
C ILE A 183 -11.98 -6.77 3.27
N GLU A 184 -12.67 -5.67 3.58
CA GLU A 184 -14.12 -5.65 3.82
C GLU A 184 -14.90 -6.15 2.61
N LEU A 185 -14.57 -5.68 1.41
CA LEU A 185 -15.21 -6.10 0.16
C LEU A 185 -15.03 -7.61 -0.07
N ILE A 186 -13.81 -8.11 0.12
CA ILE A 186 -13.48 -9.53 0.00
C ILE A 186 -14.26 -10.40 0.98
N LYS A 187 -14.36 -9.98 2.24
CA LYS A 187 -15.14 -10.69 3.26
C LYS A 187 -16.62 -10.71 2.92
N ALA A 188 -17.15 -9.60 2.40
CA ALA A 188 -18.53 -9.52 1.95
C ALA A 188 -18.78 -10.48 0.78
N ILE A 189 -17.88 -10.58 -0.19
CA ILE A 189 -17.98 -11.55 -1.29
C ILE A 189 -18.11 -12.97 -0.76
N CYS A 190 -17.20 -13.41 0.12
CA CYS A 190 -17.24 -14.74 0.71
C CYS A 190 -18.57 -15.01 1.42
N TYR A 191 -19.02 -14.05 2.23
CA TYR A 191 -20.29 -14.13 2.94
C TYR A 191 -21.49 -14.28 2.00
N TYR A 192 -21.56 -13.48 0.93
CA TYR A 192 -22.67 -13.55 -0.01
C TYR A 192 -22.67 -14.86 -0.80
N ILE A 193 -21.51 -15.37 -1.19
CA ILE A 193 -21.41 -16.68 -1.84
C ILE A 193 -21.97 -17.76 -0.91
N GLU A 194 -21.43 -17.84 0.31
CA GLU A 194 -21.68 -18.92 1.25
C GLU A 194 -23.13 -18.92 1.77
N PHE A 195 -23.66 -17.76 2.13
CA PHE A 195 -24.92 -17.67 2.88
C PHE A 195 -26.11 -17.15 2.07
N GLN A 196 -25.89 -16.60 0.87
CA GLN A 196 -26.97 -16.00 0.08
C GLN A 196 -27.11 -16.67 -1.28
N ILE A 197 -26.02 -16.80 -2.03
CA ILE A 197 -26.05 -17.27 -3.42
C ILE A 197 -26.18 -18.79 -3.49
N VAL A 198 -25.26 -19.53 -2.87
CA VAL A 198 -25.25 -21.00 -2.95
C VAL A 198 -26.57 -21.60 -2.44
N PRO A 199 -27.11 -21.24 -1.26
CA PRO A 199 -28.38 -21.80 -0.80
C PRO A 199 -29.55 -21.54 -1.75
N GLN A 200 -29.59 -20.36 -2.38
CA GLN A 200 -30.67 -20.03 -3.30
C GLN A 200 -30.53 -20.79 -4.63
N ILE A 201 -29.29 -21.00 -5.10
CA ILE A 201 -29.03 -21.82 -6.29
C ILE A 201 -29.49 -23.27 -6.03
N GLU A 202 -29.22 -23.83 -4.86
CA GLU A 202 -29.67 -25.18 -4.48
C GLU A 202 -31.20 -25.30 -4.51
N VAL A 203 -31.92 -24.28 -4.00
CA VAL A 203 -33.38 -24.23 -4.05
C VAL A 203 -33.88 -24.16 -5.50
N ILE A 204 -33.27 -23.31 -6.33
CA ILE A 204 -33.65 -23.19 -7.75
C ILE A 204 -33.39 -24.52 -8.48
N GLN A 205 -32.24 -25.15 -8.26
CA GLN A 205 -31.93 -26.45 -8.84
C GLN A 205 -32.98 -27.50 -8.45
N SER A 206 -33.29 -27.61 -7.15
CA SER A 206 -34.32 -28.54 -6.65
C SER A 206 -35.69 -28.28 -7.27
N PHE A 207 -36.03 -27.00 -7.50
CA PHE A 207 -37.26 -26.61 -8.18
C PHE A 207 -37.29 -27.09 -9.64
N LEU A 208 -36.19 -26.91 -10.40
CA LEU A 208 -36.09 -27.35 -11.79
C LEU A 208 -36.19 -28.88 -11.92
N GLU A 209 -35.53 -29.60 -11.00
CA GLU A 209 -35.60 -31.07 -10.93
C GLU A 209 -37.05 -31.52 -10.67
N CYS A 210 -37.75 -30.89 -9.71
CA CYS A 210 -39.16 -31.14 -9.43
C CYS A 210 -40.08 -30.85 -10.64
N GLU A 211 -39.87 -29.71 -11.31
CA GLU A 211 -40.64 -29.33 -12.51
C GLU A 211 -40.45 -30.36 -13.64
N SER A 212 -39.22 -30.83 -13.85
CA SER A 212 -38.91 -31.86 -14.85
C SER A 212 -39.65 -33.17 -14.54
N VAL A 213 -39.62 -33.62 -13.29
CA VAL A 213 -40.37 -34.81 -12.84
C VAL A 213 -41.87 -34.64 -13.04
N LYS A 214 -42.42 -33.47 -12.67
CA LYS A 214 -43.84 -33.14 -12.85
C LYS A 214 -44.22 -33.20 -14.33
N ASN A 215 -43.40 -32.63 -15.21
CA ASN A 215 -43.68 -32.61 -16.65
C ASN A 215 -43.69 -34.03 -17.24
N VAL A 216 -42.74 -34.89 -16.86
CA VAL A 216 -42.72 -36.30 -17.27
C VAL A 216 -43.95 -37.04 -16.76
N TYR A 217 -44.33 -36.85 -15.49
CA TYR A 217 -45.51 -37.48 -14.90
C TYR A 217 -46.81 -37.11 -15.61
N ILE A 218 -46.98 -35.84 -15.99
CA ILE A 218 -48.17 -35.37 -16.71
C ILE A 218 -48.20 -35.91 -18.14
N ALA A 219 -47.05 -35.95 -18.82
CA ALA A 219 -46.94 -36.42 -20.19
C ALA A 219 -47.15 -37.93 -20.31
N ASP A 220 -46.64 -38.72 -19.37
CA ASP A 220 -46.78 -40.18 -19.36
C ASP A 220 -47.86 -40.66 -18.38
N THR A 221 -49.11 -40.43 -18.75
CA THR A 221 -50.30 -40.83 -17.97
C THR A 221 -50.44 -42.34 -17.72
N LYS A 222 -49.56 -43.19 -18.29
CA LYS A 222 -49.59 -44.66 -18.13
C LYS A 222 -48.42 -45.24 -17.34
N ALA A 223 -47.33 -44.49 -17.13
CA ALA A 223 -46.21 -44.94 -16.33
C ALA A 223 -46.55 -44.95 -14.83
N LYS A 224 -46.46 -46.12 -14.19
CA LYS A 224 -46.65 -46.28 -12.72
C LYS A 224 -45.39 -45.94 -11.91
N THR A 225 -44.24 -45.86 -12.57
CA THR A 225 -42.93 -45.55 -11.99
C THR A 225 -42.21 -44.60 -12.94
N ILE A 226 -41.72 -43.49 -12.40
CA ILE A 226 -40.88 -42.54 -13.12
C ILE A 226 -39.43 -42.90 -12.78
N GLU A 227 -38.67 -43.41 -13.74
CA GLU A 227 -37.24 -43.72 -13.57
C GLU A 227 -36.44 -42.98 -14.65
N ASN A 228 -35.24 -42.50 -14.29
CA ASN A 228 -34.28 -41.83 -15.18
C ASN A 228 -34.82 -40.55 -15.87
N VAL A 229 -35.39 -39.62 -15.09
CA VAL A 229 -35.77 -38.29 -15.62
C VAL A 229 -34.50 -37.49 -15.92
N GLU A 230 -34.32 -37.10 -17.19
CA GLU A 230 -33.37 -36.06 -17.53
C GLU A 230 -33.92 -34.71 -17.02
N TYR A 231 -33.16 -34.06 -16.15
CA TYR A 231 -33.56 -32.77 -15.60
C TYR A 231 -33.23 -31.65 -16.59
N GLU A 232 -34.22 -30.82 -16.87
CA GLU A 232 -34.03 -29.60 -17.65
C GLU A 232 -33.37 -28.54 -16.78
N THR A 233 -32.13 -28.19 -17.09
CA THR A 233 -31.34 -27.20 -16.35
C THR A 233 -31.07 -25.92 -17.15
N ASP A 234 -31.57 -25.81 -18.39
CA ASP A 234 -31.48 -24.57 -19.17
C ASP A 234 -32.39 -23.50 -18.57
N ILE A 235 -31.79 -22.70 -17.70
CA ILE A 235 -32.46 -21.61 -17.00
C ILE A 235 -33.04 -20.56 -17.97
N LYS A 236 -32.57 -20.48 -19.23
CA LYS A 236 -33.10 -19.53 -20.22
C LYS A 236 -34.53 -19.82 -20.60
N LEU A 237 -35.00 -21.07 -20.46
CA LEU A 237 -36.40 -21.43 -20.70
C LEU A 237 -37.36 -20.73 -19.75
N TYR A 238 -36.85 -20.24 -18.62
CA TYR A 238 -37.61 -19.53 -17.60
C TYR A 238 -37.60 -18.01 -17.82
N ASP A 239 -36.92 -17.50 -18.84
CA ASP A 239 -36.95 -16.09 -19.24
C ASP A 239 -38.32 -15.72 -19.85
N ASN A 240 -38.84 -14.58 -19.45
CA ASN A 240 -40.19 -14.08 -19.67
C ASN A 240 -41.33 -15.01 -19.21
N THR A 241 -41.07 -15.86 -18.20
CA THR A 241 -42.09 -16.71 -17.58
C THR A 241 -42.48 -16.23 -16.18
N ILE A 242 -43.44 -16.91 -15.54
CA ILE A 242 -43.77 -16.67 -14.12
C ILE A 242 -42.57 -16.92 -13.17
N TYR A 243 -41.54 -17.62 -13.65
CA TYR A 243 -40.32 -17.94 -12.93
C TYR A 243 -39.15 -17.02 -13.28
N GLN A 244 -39.40 -15.84 -13.88
CA GLN A 244 -38.40 -14.84 -14.24
C GLN A 244 -37.39 -14.56 -13.11
N LYS A 245 -37.83 -14.59 -11.85
CA LYS A 245 -36.98 -14.35 -10.69
C LYS A 245 -35.86 -15.39 -10.57
N HIS A 246 -36.14 -16.67 -10.82
CA HIS A 246 -35.14 -17.74 -10.82
C HIS A 246 -34.09 -17.49 -11.91
N TYR A 247 -34.55 -17.16 -13.12
CA TYR A 247 -33.65 -16.81 -14.23
C TYR A 247 -32.77 -15.61 -13.91
N ASN A 248 -33.36 -14.50 -13.44
CA ASN A 248 -32.60 -13.31 -13.07
C ASN A 248 -31.57 -13.61 -11.97
N PHE A 249 -31.94 -14.42 -10.97
CA PHE A 249 -31.06 -14.78 -9.87
C PHE A 249 -29.83 -15.56 -10.36
N VAL A 250 -30.03 -16.61 -11.16
CA VAL A 250 -28.94 -17.42 -11.72
C VAL A 250 -28.06 -16.55 -12.61
N ARG A 251 -28.65 -15.74 -13.50
CA ARG A 251 -27.91 -14.82 -14.37
C ARG A 251 -27.04 -13.84 -13.58
N ASN A 252 -27.57 -13.23 -12.53
CA ASN A 252 -26.81 -12.31 -11.69
C ASN A 252 -25.73 -13.04 -10.88
N SER A 253 -25.96 -14.30 -10.50
CA SER A 253 -24.95 -15.13 -9.85
C SER A 253 -23.76 -15.42 -10.76
N PHE A 254 -23.97 -15.62 -12.07
CA PHE A 254 -22.87 -15.70 -13.05
C PHE A 254 -22.03 -14.42 -13.10
N TRP A 255 -22.69 -13.24 -13.11
CA TRP A 255 -21.97 -11.96 -13.06
C TRP A 255 -21.17 -11.82 -11.77
N PHE A 256 -21.75 -12.23 -10.65
CA PHE A 256 -21.09 -12.22 -9.35
C PHE A 256 -19.86 -13.14 -9.31
N TYR A 257 -19.96 -14.33 -9.91
CA TYR A 257 -18.84 -15.25 -10.07
C TYR A 257 -17.67 -14.62 -10.84
N ILE A 258 -17.94 -13.99 -11.98
CA ILE A 258 -16.91 -13.32 -12.81
C ILE A 258 -16.18 -12.23 -12.01
N LEU A 259 -16.93 -11.41 -11.28
CA LEU A 259 -16.37 -10.35 -10.43
C LEU A 259 -15.49 -10.95 -9.32
N SER A 260 -15.99 -11.97 -8.64
CA SER A 260 -15.28 -12.63 -7.53
C SER A 260 -14.00 -13.33 -7.99
N ALA A 261 -14.05 -14.02 -9.13
CA ALA A 261 -12.89 -14.65 -9.76
C ALA A 261 -11.81 -13.61 -10.15
N THR A 262 -12.22 -12.44 -10.65
CA THR A 262 -11.30 -11.35 -11.00
C THR A 262 -10.60 -10.78 -9.77
N ILE A 263 -11.33 -10.62 -8.66
CA ILE A 263 -10.78 -10.15 -7.37
C ILE A 263 -9.80 -11.18 -6.79
N TYR A 264 -10.08 -12.47 -6.96
CA TYR A 264 -9.15 -13.52 -6.57
C TYR A 264 -7.86 -13.51 -7.39
N SER A 265 -7.92 -13.32 -8.71
CA SER A 265 -6.75 -13.49 -9.59
C SER A 265 -5.94 -12.22 -9.87
N SER A 266 -6.38 -11.03 -9.43
CA SER A 266 -5.69 -9.77 -9.72
C SER A 266 -5.13 -9.10 -8.46
N PRO A 267 -3.85 -8.64 -8.47
CA PRO A 267 -3.26 -7.88 -7.38
C PRO A 267 -3.67 -6.39 -7.49
N VAL A 268 -4.90 -6.10 -7.07
CA VAL A 268 -5.54 -4.79 -7.21
C VAL A 268 -4.83 -3.74 -6.34
N LEU A 269 -4.52 -4.05 -5.08
CA LEU A 269 -3.85 -3.09 -4.18
C LEU A 269 -2.45 -2.74 -4.68
N THR A 270 -1.70 -3.71 -5.16
CA THR A 270 -0.35 -3.51 -5.69
C THR A 270 -0.39 -2.55 -6.86
N LYS A 271 -1.31 -2.75 -7.82
CA LYS A 271 -1.47 -1.86 -8.98
C LYS A 271 -1.85 -0.44 -8.56
N LEU A 272 -2.72 -0.30 -7.56
CA LEU A 272 -3.15 1.00 -7.04
C LEU A 272 -2.04 1.74 -6.31
N LEU A 273 -1.26 1.03 -5.49
CA LEU A 273 -0.27 1.63 -4.59
C LEU A 273 1.12 1.80 -5.25
N GLU A 274 1.45 1.00 -6.27
CA GLU A 274 2.67 1.18 -7.06
C GLU A 274 2.58 2.43 -7.97
N ASN A 275 1.36 2.83 -8.36
CA ASN A 275 1.12 4.11 -9.02
C ASN A 275 1.29 5.26 -8.02
N LYS A 276 2.51 5.80 -7.93
CA LYS A 276 2.88 6.98 -7.11
C LYS A 276 2.05 8.25 -7.39
N LYS A 277 1.12 8.21 -8.35
CA LYS A 277 0.00 9.13 -8.51
C LYS A 277 -1.28 8.30 -8.55
N ILE A 278 -1.87 8.07 -7.38
CA ILE A 278 -3.30 7.69 -7.32
C ILE A 278 -4.04 8.87 -7.97
N THR A 279 -4.69 8.61 -9.09
CA THR A 279 -5.53 9.61 -9.75
C THR A 279 -6.97 9.45 -9.32
N ASP A 280 -7.79 10.50 -9.44
CA ASP A 280 -9.23 10.43 -9.14
C ASP A 280 -9.92 9.30 -9.92
N ASN A 281 -9.40 8.96 -11.11
CA ASN A 281 -9.85 7.85 -11.96
C ASN A 281 -9.59 6.45 -11.35
N ASP A 282 -8.53 6.30 -10.55
CA ASP A 282 -8.24 5.03 -9.87
C ASP A 282 -9.17 4.82 -8.66
N ILE A 283 -9.49 5.92 -7.96
CA ILE A 283 -10.49 5.94 -6.89
C ILE A 283 -11.88 5.68 -7.48
N GLU A 284 -12.25 6.33 -8.60
CA GLU A 284 -13.49 6.07 -9.32
C GLU A 284 -13.62 4.62 -9.79
N LYS A 285 -12.54 3.97 -10.24
CA LYS A 285 -12.60 2.53 -10.60
C LYS A 285 -12.85 1.64 -9.38
N LEU A 286 -12.25 1.96 -8.25
CA LEU A 286 -12.41 1.20 -7.00
C LEU A 286 -13.81 1.41 -6.40
N GLU A 287 -14.29 2.66 -6.41
CA GLU A 287 -15.66 3.01 -6.04
C GLU A 287 -16.66 2.40 -7.00
N GLY A 288 -16.36 2.38 -8.30
CA GLY A 288 -17.14 1.72 -9.34
C GLY A 288 -17.21 0.21 -9.14
N GLN A 289 -16.09 -0.46 -8.84
CA GLN A 289 -16.10 -1.90 -8.51
C GLN A 289 -16.89 -2.18 -7.23
N LYS A 290 -16.74 -1.35 -6.19
CA LYS A 290 -17.51 -1.44 -4.96
C LYS A 290 -19.01 -1.20 -5.22
N LEU A 291 -19.34 -0.24 -6.06
CA LEU A 291 -20.72 0.09 -6.44
C LEU A 291 -21.33 -1.04 -7.25
N LEU A 292 -20.62 -1.57 -8.26
CA LEU A 292 -21.05 -2.74 -9.04
C LEU A 292 -21.27 -3.96 -8.13
N CYS A 293 -20.36 -4.20 -7.17
CA CYS A 293 -20.53 -5.29 -6.20
C CYS A 293 -21.79 -5.07 -5.35
N LYS A 294 -22.02 -3.83 -4.86
CA LYS A 294 -23.23 -3.47 -4.11
C LYS A 294 -24.51 -3.57 -4.93
N GLU A 295 -24.48 -3.11 -6.18
CA GLU A 295 -25.61 -3.21 -7.10
C GLU A 295 -25.95 -4.67 -7.40
N GLN A 296 -24.94 -5.51 -7.62
CA GLN A 296 -25.16 -6.95 -7.79
C GLN A 296 -25.70 -7.60 -6.52
N ILE A 297 -25.20 -7.23 -5.34
CA ILE A 297 -25.75 -7.64 -4.05
C ILE A 297 -27.24 -7.26 -3.94
N MET A 298 -27.59 -6.00 -4.22
CA MET A 298 -28.97 -5.52 -4.16
C MET A 298 -29.87 -6.23 -5.19
N LEU A 299 -29.35 -6.48 -6.40
CA LEU A 299 -30.07 -7.22 -7.43
C LEU A 299 -30.31 -8.68 -7.00
N LEU A 300 -29.33 -9.33 -6.38
CA LEU A 300 -29.49 -10.68 -5.83
C LEU A 300 -30.53 -10.69 -4.71
N GLU A 301 -30.51 -9.72 -3.80
CA GLU A 301 -31.48 -9.58 -2.72
C GLU A 301 -32.91 -9.34 -3.24
N SER A 302 -33.08 -8.50 -4.26
CA SER A 302 -34.38 -8.22 -4.87
C SER A 302 -34.98 -9.42 -5.61
N ASN A 303 -34.14 -10.36 -6.06
CA ASN A 303 -34.54 -11.56 -6.80
C ASN A 303 -34.53 -12.82 -5.93
N LYS A 304 -34.31 -12.68 -4.62
CA LYS A 304 -34.40 -13.77 -3.68
C LYS A 304 -35.85 -14.28 -3.62
N ILE A 305 -36.01 -15.59 -3.62
CA ILE A 305 -37.31 -16.28 -3.50
C ILE A 305 -37.46 -16.74 -2.06
#